data_AF-A0A8J2ER08-F1
#
_entry.id   AF-A0A8J2ER08-F1
#
_cell.length_a   1.000
_cell.length_b   1.000
_cell.length_c   1.000
_cell.angle_alpha   90.00
_cell.angle_beta   90.00
_cell.angle_gamma   90.00
#
_symmetry.space_group_name_H-M   'P 1'
#
loop_
_entity.id
_entity.type
_entity.pdbx_description
1 polymer ?
#
loop_
_entity_poly.entity_id
_entity_poly.type
_entity_poly.pdbx_seq_one_letter_code
_entity_poly.pdbx_strand_id
1 'polypeptide(L)'
;SHLGNRLALISGAERKWSMKAFDVGNAFTRASIQHHRVAFSIPEQFWDGEEDDGRRLLLKALHGLPISPKLWGDQIAKDLRSLGWTEAAAEPGLWRKVDASGELIAILTIYVDGCVVIAKTDQLADELTSQVHKLHPVTMINMEKA
;
A
#
# COMPACT_ATOMS: atom_id res chain seq x y z
N SER A 1 6.08 8.80 -2.51
CA SER A 1 6.45 9.58 -3.71
C SER A 1 7.72 8.99 -4.35
N HIS A 2 8.09 9.43 -5.57
CA HIS A 2 9.38 9.04 -6.17
C HIS A 2 10.61 9.53 -5.38
N LEU A 3 10.51 10.67 -4.69
CA LEU A 3 11.60 11.22 -3.88
C LEU A 3 11.80 10.41 -2.60
N GLY A 4 10.71 10.09 -1.89
CA GLY A 4 10.74 9.23 -0.71
C GLY A 4 11.35 7.85 -1.00
N ASN A 5 10.99 7.25 -2.14
CA ASN A 5 11.59 5.99 -2.58
C ASN A 5 13.10 6.11 -2.77
N ARG A 6 13.57 7.12 -3.50
CA ARG A 6 15.01 7.33 -3.74
C ARG A 6 15.78 7.55 -2.45
N LEU A 7 15.26 8.41 -1.56
CA LEU A 7 15.90 8.71 -0.28
C LEU A 7 16.01 7.46 0.59
N ALA A 8 14.93 6.67 0.69
CA ALA A 8 14.91 5.44 1.45
C ALA A 8 15.93 4.43 0.91
N LEU A 9 15.96 4.23 -0.41
CA LEU A 9 16.90 3.31 -1.08
C LEU A 9 18.36 3.73 -0.84
N ILE A 10 18.69 5.01 -0.99
CA ILE A 10 20.03 5.53 -0.70
C ILE A 10 20.38 5.27 0.78
N SER A 11 19.47 5.61 1.71
CA SER A 11 19.71 5.40 3.14
C SER A 11 19.91 3.93 3.50
N GLY A 12 19.13 3.04 2.90
CA GLY A 12 19.30 1.60 3.09
C GLY A 12 20.63 1.09 2.53
N ALA A 13 21.06 1.59 1.38
CA ALA A 13 22.31 1.18 0.75
C ALA A 13 23.52 1.61 1.58
N GLU A 14 23.54 2.86 2.06
CA GLU A 14 24.57 3.38 2.95
C GLU A 14 24.67 2.57 4.24
N ARG A 15 23.53 2.15 4.80
CA ARG A 15 23.46 1.35 6.03
C ARG A 15 23.67 -0.15 5.81
N LYS A 16 23.77 -0.61 4.55
CA LYS A 16 23.82 -2.03 4.16
C LYS A 16 22.64 -2.83 4.71
N TRP A 17 21.46 -2.23 4.70
CA TRP A 17 20.21 -2.86 5.13
C TRP A 17 19.60 -3.73 4.03
N SER A 18 18.88 -4.78 4.41
CA SER A 18 18.14 -5.62 3.45
C SER A 18 16.99 -4.82 2.85
N MET A 19 16.78 -4.98 1.55
CA MET A 19 15.72 -4.31 0.79
C MET A 19 14.86 -5.35 0.09
N LYS A 20 13.55 -5.24 0.26
CA LYS A 20 12.58 -6.10 -0.43
C LYS A 20 11.48 -5.24 -1.04
N ALA A 21 11.28 -5.39 -2.34
CA ALA A 21 10.19 -4.75 -3.06
C ALA A 21 9.00 -5.70 -3.17
N PHE A 22 7.79 -5.17 -3.04
CA PHE A 22 6.55 -5.93 -3.20
C PHE A 22 5.42 -5.03 -3.71
N ASP A 23 4.42 -5.64 -4.31
CA ASP A 23 3.21 -4.98 -4.77
C ASP A 23 2.00 -5.40 -3.91
N VAL A 24 1.13 -4.46 -3.56
CA VAL A 24 -0.12 -4.74 -2.87
C VAL A 24 -1.24 -5.04 -3.88
N GLY A 25 -1.70 -6.29 -3.87
CA GLY A 25 -2.72 -6.77 -4.80
C GLY A 25 -4.07 -6.06 -4.65
N ASN A 26 -4.52 -5.44 -5.75
CA ASN A 26 -5.76 -4.67 -5.85
C ASN A 26 -5.86 -3.54 -4.82
N ALA A 27 -4.79 -2.77 -4.64
CA ALA A 27 -4.66 -1.70 -3.65
C ALA A 27 -5.94 -0.87 -3.43
N PHE A 28 -6.55 -0.33 -4.49
CA PHE A 28 -7.74 0.51 -4.34
C PHE A 28 -8.96 -0.24 -3.80
N THR A 29 -9.20 -1.48 -4.23
CA THR A 29 -10.40 -2.23 -3.79
C THR A 29 -10.32 -2.69 -2.33
N ARG A 30 -9.16 -2.51 -1.67
CA ARG A 30 -9.01 -2.68 -0.23
C ARG A 30 -9.75 -1.60 0.55
N ALA A 31 -9.80 -0.38 0.03
CA ALA A 31 -10.48 0.73 0.67
C ALA A 31 -11.99 0.75 0.38
N SER A 32 -12.78 1.05 1.41
CA SER A 32 -14.22 1.31 1.24
C SER A 32 -14.45 2.68 0.62
N ILE A 33 -15.54 2.83 -0.14
CA ILE A 33 -15.99 4.14 -0.66
C ILE A 33 -16.48 5.09 0.47
N GLN A 34 -16.46 4.64 1.73
CA GLN A 34 -16.85 5.37 2.94
C GLN A 34 -18.22 6.04 2.79
N HIS A 35 -18.29 7.37 2.85
CA HIS A 35 -19.52 8.16 2.79
C HIS A 35 -19.89 8.58 1.35
N HIS A 36 -19.07 8.27 0.35
CA HIS A 36 -19.33 8.64 -1.02
C HIS A 36 -20.33 7.67 -1.65
N ARG A 37 -21.37 8.20 -2.32
CA ARG A 37 -22.31 7.40 -3.12
C ARG A 37 -21.88 7.50 -4.58
N VAL A 38 -21.07 6.55 -5.03
CA VAL A 38 -20.61 6.46 -6.41
C VAL A 38 -21.37 5.32 -7.10
N ALA A 39 -22.05 5.65 -8.19
CA ALA A 39 -22.69 4.69 -9.07
C ALA A 39 -21.96 4.64 -10.41
N PHE A 40 -22.01 3.50 -11.08
CA PHE A 40 -21.54 3.33 -12.45
C PHE A 40 -22.49 2.44 -13.24
N SER A 41 -22.48 2.59 -14.55
CA SER A 41 -23.22 1.72 -15.47
C SER A 41 -22.30 0.61 -15.96
N ILE A 42 -22.77 -0.63 -15.86
CA ILE A 42 -22.10 -1.80 -16.44
C ILE A 42 -22.62 -2.06 -17.86
N PRO A 43 -21.81 -2.68 -18.73
CA PRO A 43 -22.26 -3.09 -20.06
C PRO A 43 -23.47 -4.03 -20.01
N GLU A 44 -24.35 -3.95 -21.02
CA GLU A 44 -25.59 -4.76 -21.14
C GLU A 44 -25.36 -6.27 -21.03
N GLN A 45 -24.17 -6.76 -21.43
CA GLN A 45 -23.84 -8.19 -21.34
C GLN A 45 -23.70 -8.70 -19.89
N PHE A 46 -23.66 -7.80 -18.91
CA PHE A 46 -23.57 -8.11 -17.49
C PHE A 46 -24.88 -7.81 -16.73
N TRP A 47 -25.97 -7.52 -17.45
CA TRP A 47 -27.25 -7.23 -16.82
C TRP A 47 -27.93 -8.51 -16.35
N ASP A 48 -28.58 -8.44 -15.19
CA ASP A 48 -29.29 -9.55 -14.56
C ASP A 48 -30.73 -9.69 -15.10
N GLY A 49 -30.87 -9.69 -16.43
CA GLY A 49 -32.15 -9.80 -17.15
C GLY A 49 -32.67 -8.47 -17.74
N GLU A 50 -33.87 -8.50 -18.33
CA GLU A 50 -34.43 -7.36 -19.08
C GLU A 50 -34.86 -6.16 -18.21
N GLU A 51 -35.07 -6.37 -16.89
CA GLU A 51 -35.51 -5.32 -15.96
C GLU A 51 -34.34 -4.60 -15.25
N ASP A 52 -33.10 -5.07 -15.43
CA ASP A 52 -31.92 -4.45 -14.83
C ASP A 52 -31.52 -3.18 -15.59
N ASP A 53 -31.38 -2.05 -14.90
CA ASP A 53 -30.99 -0.78 -15.50
C ASP A 53 -29.46 -0.61 -15.63
N GLY A 54 -28.71 -1.66 -15.28
CA GLY A 54 -27.25 -1.73 -15.38
C GLY A 54 -26.54 -0.84 -14.37
N ARG A 55 -27.24 -0.19 -13.43
CA ARG A 55 -26.58 0.67 -12.45
C ARG A 55 -26.15 -0.14 -11.24
N ARG A 56 -24.91 0.09 -10.80
CA ARG A 56 -24.36 -0.52 -9.58
C ARG A 56 -23.76 0.54 -8.69
N LEU A 57 -23.99 0.41 -7.38
CA LEU A 57 -23.33 1.22 -6.36
C LEU A 57 -22.01 0.58 -5.97
N LEU A 58 -20.94 1.37 -5.95
CA LEU A 58 -19.63 0.90 -5.51
C LEU A 58 -19.60 0.82 -3.98
N LEU A 59 -19.13 -0.31 -3.46
CA LEU A 59 -18.87 -0.49 -2.02
C LEU A 59 -17.39 -0.25 -1.68
N LYS A 60 -16.52 -0.45 -2.67
CA LYS A 60 -15.07 -0.33 -2.59
C LYS A 60 -14.58 0.69 -3.61
N ALA A 61 -13.44 1.30 -3.33
CA ALA A 61 -12.76 2.16 -4.29
C ALA A 61 -12.29 1.34 -5.50
N LEU A 62 -12.41 1.91 -6.69
CA LEU A 62 -12.09 1.27 -7.97
C LEU A 62 -11.00 2.04 -8.70
N HIS A 63 -10.23 1.37 -9.55
CA HIS A 63 -9.37 2.06 -10.52
C HIS A 63 -10.21 3.04 -11.38
N GLY A 64 -9.66 4.22 -11.63
CA GLY A 64 -10.31 5.27 -12.43
C GLY A 64 -11.14 6.28 -11.63
N LEU A 65 -11.45 6.03 -10.35
CA LEU A 65 -12.09 7.08 -9.53
C LEU A 65 -11.04 8.07 -9.01
N PRO A 66 -11.26 9.39 -9.12
CA PRO A 66 -10.36 10.40 -8.58
C PRO A 66 -10.11 10.27 -7.07
N ILE A 67 -11.08 9.71 -6.33
CA ILE A 67 -11.02 9.56 -4.87
C ILE A 67 -10.28 8.29 -4.41
N SER A 68 -10.10 7.29 -5.30
CA SER A 68 -9.51 6.00 -4.93
C SER A 68 -8.11 6.07 -4.33
N PRO A 69 -7.16 6.87 -4.87
CA PRO A 69 -5.84 6.99 -4.27
C PRO A 69 -5.87 7.52 -2.83
N LYS A 70 -6.79 8.47 -2.53
CA LYS A 70 -6.94 9.03 -1.18
C LYS A 70 -7.51 8.00 -0.21
N LEU A 71 -8.58 7.31 -0.59
CA LEU A 71 -9.22 6.28 0.24
C LEU A 71 -8.25 5.14 0.54
N TRP A 72 -7.48 4.72 -0.46
CA TRP A 72 -6.42 3.73 -0.27
C TRP A 72 -5.33 4.22 0.68
N GLY A 73 -4.79 5.42 0.44
CA GLY A 73 -3.79 6.02 1.30
C GLY A 73 -4.22 6.08 2.77
N ASP A 74 -5.47 6.48 3.03
CA ASP A 74 -6.03 6.51 4.39
C ASP A 74 -6.16 5.12 5.00
N GLN A 75 -6.63 4.13 4.22
CA GLN A 75 -6.81 2.77 4.68
C GLN A 75 -5.47 2.13 5.05
N ILE A 76 -4.47 2.17 4.15
CA ILE A 76 -3.15 1.59 4.44
C ILE A 76 -2.43 2.36 5.54
N ALA A 77 -2.60 3.67 5.64
CA ALA A 77 -2.01 4.45 6.72
C ALA A 77 -2.58 4.06 8.10
N LYS A 78 -3.89 3.78 8.19
CA LYS A 78 -4.51 3.27 9.41
C LYS A 78 -3.93 1.90 9.78
N ASP A 79 -3.81 1.01 8.80
CA ASP A 79 -3.33 -0.36 8.99
C ASP A 79 -1.84 -0.39 9.37
N LEU A 80 -1.01 0.47 8.78
CA LEU A 80 0.39 0.60 9.15
C LEU A 80 0.58 1.16 10.57
N ARG A 81 -0.23 2.14 10.97
CA ARG A 81 -0.19 2.66 12.36
C ARG A 81 -0.54 1.58 13.37
N SER A 82 -1.50 0.69 13.07
CA SER A 82 -1.83 -0.43 13.96
C SER A 82 -0.70 -1.46 14.06
N LEU A 83 0.12 -1.59 13.02
CA LEU A 83 1.36 -2.37 13.02
C LEU A 83 2.55 -1.63 13.66
N GLY A 84 2.36 -0.43 14.22
CA GLY A 84 3.41 0.33 14.91
C GLY A 84 4.35 1.10 13.98
N TRP A 85 3.95 1.35 12.74
CA TRP A 85 4.68 2.25 11.85
C TRP A 85 4.28 3.70 12.09
N THR A 86 5.24 4.61 11.89
CA THR A 86 5.01 6.06 11.93
C THR A 86 5.33 6.68 10.58
N GLU A 87 4.41 7.47 10.03
CA GLU A 87 4.62 8.19 8.78
C GLU A 87 5.54 9.39 8.98
N ALA A 88 6.42 9.65 8.01
CA ALA A 88 7.28 10.83 7.99
C ALA A 88 6.45 12.08 7.64
N ALA A 89 6.43 13.06 8.54
CA ALA A 89 5.66 14.29 8.36
C ALA A 89 6.05 15.09 7.09
N ALA A 90 7.31 15.00 6.68
CA ALA A 90 7.83 15.72 5.52
C ALA A 90 7.57 15.00 4.18
N GLU A 91 7.25 13.71 4.20
CA GLU A 91 7.21 12.87 3.00
C GLU A 91 6.10 11.81 3.09
N PRO A 92 4.90 12.10 2.55
CA PRO A 92 3.78 11.16 2.55
C PRO A 92 4.11 9.83 1.85
N GLY A 93 3.70 8.73 2.47
CA GLY A 93 4.03 7.38 2.01
C GLY A 93 5.43 6.89 2.38
N LEU A 94 6.23 7.68 3.12
CA LEU A 94 7.45 7.21 3.76
C LEU A 94 7.16 6.90 5.23
N TRP A 95 7.48 5.68 5.66
CA TRP A 95 7.17 5.16 6.98
C TRP A 95 8.44 4.69 7.68
N ARG A 96 8.50 4.88 8.98
CA ARG A 96 9.59 4.42 9.85
C ARG A 96 9.08 3.49 10.93
N LYS A 97 9.91 2.51 11.27
CA LYS A 97 9.72 1.65 12.43
C LYS A 97 10.93 1.78 13.34
N VAL A 98 10.67 2.00 14.62
CA VAL A 98 11.71 2.07 15.66
C VAL A 98 11.51 0.93 16.65
N ASP A 99 12.60 0.50 17.28
CA ASP A 99 12.52 -0.47 18.39
C ASP A 99 12.19 0.22 19.73
N ALA A 100 12.17 -0.57 20.80
CA ALA A 100 11.86 -0.08 22.15
C ALA A 100 12.88 0.95 22.69
N SER A 101 14.10 0.96 22.15
CA SER A 101 15.13 1.95 22.50
C SER A 101 14.99 3.25 21.69
N GLY A 102 14.07 3.28 20.72
CA GLY A 102 13.89 4.39 19.80
C GLY A 102 14.82 4.35 18.58
N GLU A 103 15.60 3.28 18.40
CA GLU A 103 16.48 3.14 17.26
C GLU A 103 15.67 2.82 15.99
N LEU A 104 16.01 3.47 14.87
CA LEU A 104 15.42 3.14 13.57
C LEU A 104 15.83 1.73 13.14
N ILE A 105 14.86 0.86 12.92
CA ILE A 105 15.09 -0.54 12.52
C ILE A 105 14.59 -0.86 11.11
N ALA A 106 13.63 -0.09 10.60
CA ALA A 106 13.13 -0.26 9.25
C ALA A 106 12.52 1.03 8.69
N ILE A 107 12.54 1.11 7.36
CA ILE A 107 11.88 2.12 6.54
C ILE A 107 10.96 1.36 5.57
N LEU A 108 9.77 1.89 5.33
CA LEU A 108 8.83 1.37 4.33
C LEU A 108 8.41 2.53 3.44
N THR A 109 8.46 2.34 2.12
CA THR A 109 7.93 3.29 1.17
C THR A 109 6.71 2.71 0.47
N ILE A 110 5.71 3.56 0.22
CA ILE A 110 4.50 3.21 -0.52
C ILE A 110 4.29 4.25 -1.62
N TYR A 111 4.08 3.75 -2.84
CA TYR A 111 3.65 4.53 -3.97
C TYR A 111 2.56 3.76 -4.72
N VAL A 112 1.31 4.16 -4.50
CA VAL A 112 0.13 3.45 -5.00
C VAL A 112 0.13 2.00 -4.47
N ASP A 113 0.40 1.01 -5.31
CA ASP A 113 0.47 -0.43 -5.04
C ASP A 113 1.91 -0.89 -4.77
N GLY A 114 2.90 -0.24 -5.40
CA GLY A 114 4.31 -0.53 -5.23
C GLY A 114 4.87 -0.10 -3.87
N CYS A 115 5.55 -1.03 -3.21
CA CYS A 115 6.14 -0.84 -1.90
C CYS A 115 7.60 -1.32 -1.86
N VAL A 116 8.41 -0.70 -1.00
CA VAL A 116 9.76 -1.18 -0.67
C VAL A 116 9.95 -1.13 0.84
N VAL A 117 10.24 -2.29 1.45
CA VAL A 117 10.70 -2.37 2.83
C VAL A 117 12.22 -2.42 2.85
N ILE A 118 12.82 -1.67 3.77
CA ILE A 118 14.25 -1.55 3.99
C ILE A 118 14.48 -1.76 5.47
N ALA A 119 15.15 -2.84 5.87
CA ALA A 119 15.28 -3.22 7.27
C ALA A 119 16.70 -3.65 7.63
N LYS A 120 17.07 -3.51 8.89
CA LYS A 120 18.41 -3.88 9.40
C LYS A 120 18.86 -5.29 9.00
N THR A 121 17.94 -6.25 8.95
CA THR A 121 18.23 -7.64 8.61
C THR A 121 17.20 -8.19 7.63
N ASP A 122 17.59 -9.24 6.91
CA ASP A 122 16.71 -9.89 5.94
C ASP A 122 15.48 -10.53 6.59
N GLN A 123 15.69 -11.14 7.76
CA GLN A 123 14.64 -11.73 8.58
C GLN A 123 13.63 -10.68 9.05
N LEU A 124 14.09 -9.50 9.45
CA LEU A 124 13.20 -8.40 9.83
C LEU A 124 12.40 -7.89 8.62
N ALA A 125 13.03 -7.79 7.44
CA ALA A 125 12.32 -7.42 6.22
C ALA A 125 11.19 -8.43 5.88
N ASP A 126 11.45 -9.74 6.04
CA ASP A 126 10.43 -10.79 5.83
C ASP A 126 9.29 -10.73 6.85
N GLU A 127 9.63 -10.52 8.13
CA GLU A 127 8.63 -10.41 9.18
C GLU A 127 7.70 -9.23 8.92
N LEU A 128 8.28 -8.06 8.64
CA LEU A 128 7.52 -6.84 8.37
C LEU A 128 6.67 -6.96 7.11
N THR A 129 7.19 -7.58 6.05
CA THR A 129 6.43 -7.86 4.83
C THR A 129 5.29 -8.83 5.11
N SER A 130 5.51 -9.85 5.94
CA SER A 130 4.49 -10.81 6.35
C SER A 130 3.38 -10.17 7.20
N GLN A 131 3.71 -9.18 8.03
CA GLN A 131 2.71 -8.40 8.77
C GLN A 131 1.81 -7.63 7.81
N VAL A 132 2.38 -7.00 6.76
CA VAL A 132 1.60 -6.33 5.72
C VAL A 132 0.76 -7.35 4.94
N HIS A 133 1.34 -8.49 4.55
CA HIS A 133 0.66 -9.56 3.79
C HIS A 133 -0.63 -10.04 4.46
N LYS A 134 -0.63 -10.13 5.81
CA LYS A 134 -1.80 -10.55 6.59
C LYS A 134 -2.99 -9.58 6.47
N LEU A 135 -2.72 -8.29 6.26
CA LEU A 135 -3.76 -7.26 6.13
C LEU A 135 -4.13 -7.04 4.66
N HIS A 136 -3.12 -7.01 3.79
CA HIS A 136 -3.25 -6.78 2.37
C HIS A 136 -2.38 -7.80 1.63
N PRO A 137 -2.94 -8.64 0.74
CA PRO A 137 -2.16 -9.57 -0.06
C PRO A 137 -1.04 -8.87 -0.81
N VAL A 138 0.19 -9.33 -0.62
CA VAL A 138 1.38 -8.81 -1.31
C VAL A 138 2.01 -9.84 -2.23
N THR A 139 2.58 -9.35 -3.32
CA THR A 139 3.39 -10.13 -4.27
C THR A 139 4.81 -9.60 -4.26
N MET A 140 5.79 -10.46 -3.98
CA MET A 140 7.20 -10.07 -3.98
C MET A 140 7.69 -9.76 -5.39
N ILE A 141 8.47 -8.69 -5.53
CA ILE A 141 9.13 -8.32 -6.78
C ILE A 141 10.57 -8.82 -6.71
N ASN A 142 10.96 -9.66 -7.66
CA ASN A 142 12.34 -10.15 -7.73
C ASN A 142 13.26 -9.03 -8.23
N MET A 143 14.17 -8.58 -7.38
CA MET A 143 15.11 -7.49 -7.65
C MET A 143 16.36 -7.95 -8.42
N GLU A 144 16.56 -9.27 -8.63
CA GLU A 144 17.75 -9.83 -9.29
C GLU A 144 17.66 -9.85 -10.83
N LYS A 145 16.54 -9.41 -11.42
CA LYS A 145 16.31 -9.43 -12.88
C LYS A 145 16.08 -8.04 -13.48
N ALA A 146 16.66 -7.00 -12.90
CA ALA A 146 16.65 -5.64 -13.43
C ALA A 146 18.01 -5.26 -14.02
#